data_AF-A0A4Q6GM13-F1
#
_entry.id   AF-A0A4Q6GM13-F1
#
_cell.length_a   1.000
_cell.length_b   1.000
_cell.length_c   1.000
_cell.angle_alpha   90.00
_cell.angle_beta   90.00
_cell.angle_gamma   90.00
#
_symmetry.space_group_name_H-M   'P 1'
#
loop_
_entity.id
_entity.type
_entity.pdbx_description
1 polymer ?
#
loop_
_entity_poly.entity_id
_entity_poly.type
_entity_poly.pdbx_seq_one_letter_code
_entity_poly.pdbx_strand_id
1 'polypeptide(L)'
;MKPSPASARVSRLCRAVVAAGCILGASALLAWAAPAYLDPEWARRLAGALLGGVVVVYANAIPKALASRMRCAAPALEQAARRFAGWALVLGGIGYMLAWLVAPLSMAGTVGGLALGLGVTCAALGCIRIGARRAGN
;
A
#
# COMPACT_ATOMS: atom_id res chain seq x y z
N MET A 1 28.06 12.74 11.70
CA MET A 1 27.68 11.86 12.84
C MET A 1 26.61 10.88 12.39
N LYS A 2 26.88 9.57 12.48
CA LYS A 2 25.92 8.51 12.11
C LYS A 2 24.97 8.29 13.31
N PRO A 3 23.64 8.35 13.14
CA PRO A 3 22.71 8.24 14.28
C PRO A 3 22.85 6.87 14.95
N SER A 4 22.76 6.87 16.29
CA SER A 4 22.77 5.64 17.11
C SER A 4 21.65 4.67 16.67
N PRO A 5 21.89 3.35 16.65
CA PRO A 5 20.91 2.35 16.22
C PRO A 5 19.60 2.37 17.03
N ALA A 6 19.60 2.94 18.24
CA ALA A 6 18.40 3.16 19.05
C ALA A 6 17.53 4.30 18.51
N SER A 7 18.10 5.46 18.15
CA SER A 7 17.35 6.63 17.66
C SER A 7 16.73 6.39 16.27
N ALA A 8 17.40 5.59 15.43
CA ALA A 8 16.87 5.14 14.13
C ALA A 8 15.71 4.13 14.24
N ARG A 9 15.51 3.52 15.42
CA ARG A 9 14.40 2.59 15.70
C ARG A 9 13.18 3.35 16.22
N VAL A 10 13.40 4.27 17.16
CA VAL A 10 12.38 5.17 17.71
C VAL A 10 11.75 6.03 16.61
N SER A 11 12.55 6.66 15.74
CA SER A 11 12.03 7.46 14.62
C SER A 11 11.18 6.66 13.62
N ARG A 12 11.48 5.37 13.42
CA ARG A 12 10.65 4.47 12.59
C ARG A 12 9.34 4.11 13.28
N LEU A 13 9.37 3.84 14.58
CA LEU A 13 8.17 3.56 15.36
C LEU A 13 7.26 4.78 15.40
N CYS A 14 7.79 5.96 15.70
CA CYS A 14 7.05 7.22 15.70
C CYS A 14 6.40 7.49 14.34
N ARG A 15 7.13 7.30 13.23
CA ARG A 15 6.54 7.46 11.89
C ARG A 15 5.41 6.47 11.61
N ALA A 16 5.56 5.21 12.03
CA ALA A 16 4.51 4.20 11.84
C ALA A 16 3.27 4.51 12.70
N VAL A 17 3.47 4.93 13.95
CA VAL A 17 2.39 5.32 14.87
C VAL A 17 1.70 6.59 14.38
N VAL A 18 2.43 7.59 13.91
CA VAL A 18 1.85 8.80 13.31
C VAL A 18 1.06 8.45 12.05
N ALA A 19 1.59 7.61 11.15
CA ALA A 19 0.85 7.18 9.97
C ALA A 19 -0.43 6.41 10.32
N ALA A 20 -0.36 5.47 11.26
CA ALA A 20 -1.52 4.75 11.77
C ALA A 20 -2.54 5.71 12.42
N GLY A 21 -2.06 6.65 13.23
CA GLY A 21 -2.88 7.68 13.86
C GLY A 21 -3.54 8.61 12.84
N CYS A 22 -2.86 8.98 11.76
CA CYS A 22 -3.45 9.77 10.66
C CYS A 22 -4.51 8.97 9.90
N ILE A 23 -4.29 7.68 9.63
CA ILE A 23 -5.26 6.83 8.93
C ILE A 23 -6.51 6.62 9.79
N LEU A 24 -6.33 6.25 11.06
CA LEU A 24 -7.41 6.04 12.02
C LEU A 24 -8.13 7.36 12.31
N GLY A 25 -7.38 8.45 12.49
CA GLY A 25 -7.91 9.80 12.70
C GLY A 25 -8.71 10.29 11.51
N ALA A 26 -8.21 10.14 10.28
CA ALA A 26 -8.95 10.49 9.07
C ALA A 26 -10.23 9.67 8.94
N SER A 27 -10.16 8.36 9.20
CA SER A 27 -11.33 7.46 9.16
C SER A 27 -12.39 7.83 10.22
N ALA A 28 -11.94 8.12 11.45
CA ALA A 28 -12.80 8.51 12.56
C ALA A 28 -13.43 9.89 12.33
N LEU A 29 -12.66 10.85 11.80
CA LEU A 29 -13.15 12.18 11.45
C LEU A 29 -14.20 12.10 10.34
N LEU A 30 -13.99 11.23 9.35
CA LEU A 30 -14.95 10.97 8.28
C LEU A 30 -16.26 10.37 8.82
N ALA A 31 -16.14 9.37 9.71
CA ALA A 31 -17.30 8.71 10.33
C ALA A 31 -18.08 9.67 11.24
N TRP A 32 -17.38 10.58 11.91
CA TRP A 32 -17.99 11.60 12.78
C TRP A 32 -18.61 12.76 11.98
N ALA A 33 -18.01 13.16 10.87
CA ALA A 33 -18.51 14.24 10.02
C ALA A 33 -19.70 13.80 9.14
N ALA A 34 -19.80 12.51 8.79
CA ALA A 34 -20.88 11.98 7.96
C ALA A 34 -22.31 12.28 8.45
N PRO A 35 -22.69 12.07 9.72
CA PRO A 35 -24.07 12.30 10.16
C PRO A 35 -24.50 13.77 10.18
N ALA A 36 -23.56 14.74 10.17
CA ALA A 36 -23.88 16.17 10.36
C ALA A 36 -23.42 17.10 9.21
N TYR A 37 -22.39 16.74 8.45
CA TYR A 37 -21.72 17.64 7.49
C TYR A 37 -21.35 16.99 6.15
N LEU A 38 -21.56 15.68 5.97
CA LEU A 38 -21.04 14.96 4.81
C LEU A 38 -22.09 13.99 4.27
N ASP A 39 -22.39 14.08 2.98
CA ASP A 39 -23.33 13.15 2.34
C ASP A 39 -22.87 11.70 2.58
N PRO A 40 -23.77 10.79 3.02
CA PRO A 40 -23.46 9.38 3.23
C PRO A 40 -22.77 8.72 2.02
N GLU A 41 -23.09 9.16 0.80
CA GLU A 41 -22.41 8.70 -0.40
C GLU A 41 -20.92 9.10 -0.41
N TRP A 42 -20.64 10.38 -0.17
CA TRP A 42 -19.28 10.91 -0.17
C TRP A 42 -18.44 10.32 0.96
N ALA A 43 -19.02 10.10 2.14
CA ALA A 43 -18.35 9.42 3.25
C ALA A 43 -17.86 8.02 2.85
N ARG A 44 -18.70 7.27 2.11
CA ARG A 44 -18.39 5.92 1.65
C ARG A 44 -17.33 5.92 0.54
N ARG A 45 -17.39 6.87 -0.39
CA ARG A 45 -16.37 7.08 -1.44
C ARG A 45 -15.01 7.41 -0.86
N LEU A 46 -14.98 8.35 0.07
CA LEU A 46 -13.75 8.79 0.73
C LEU A 46 -13.14 7.68 1.59
N ALA A 47 -13.95 6.86 2.27
CA ALA A 47 -13.45 5.69 3.00
C ALA A 47 -12.77 4.68 2.06
N GLY A 48 -13.37 4.38 0.91
CA GLY A 48 -12.75 3.52 -0.11
C GLY A 48 -11.48 4.13 -0.70
N ALA A 49 -11.49 5.42 -1.00
CA ALA A 49 -10.30 6.13 -1.49
C ALA A 49 -9.15 6.12 -0.46
N LEU A 50 -9.46 6.31 0.82
CA LEU A 50 -8.50 6.20 1.93
C LEU A 50 -7.88 4.80 1.99
N LEU A 51 -8.70 3.75 1.87
CA LEU A 51 -8.20 2.38 1.86
C LEU A 51 -7.22 2.14 0.69
N GLY A 52 -7.55 2.62 -0.51
CA GLY A 52 -6.64 2.59 -1.65
C GLY A 52 -5.34 3.36 -1.38
N GLY A 53 -5.44 4.52 -0.72
CA GLY A 53 -4.28 5.32 -0.31
C GLY A 53 -3.36 4.60 0.67
N VAL A 54 -3.93 3.90 1.65
CA VAL A 54 -3.19 3.05 2.59
C VAL A 54 -2.37 2.01 1.82
N VAL A 55 -3.00 1.31 0.87
CA VAL A 55 -2.31 0.32 0.03
C VAL A 55 -1.13 0.96 -0.72
N VAL A 56 -1.33 2.11 -1.36
CA VAL A 56 -0.27 2.82 -2.10
C VAL A 56 0.91 3.17 -1.20
N VAL A 57 0.65 3.71 -0.01
CA VAL A 57 1.68 4.10 0.95
C VAL A 57 2.48 2.87 1.40
N TYR A 58 1.80 1.80 1.83
CA TYR A 58 2.47 0.60 2.32
C TYR A 58 3.21 -0.15 1.20
N ALA A 59 2.62 -0.28 0.02
CA ALA A 59 3.22 -0.92 -1.14
C ALA A 59 4.53 -0.23 -1.58
N ASN A 60 4.63 1.09 -1.40
CA ASN A 60 5.84 1.86 -1.69
C ASN A 60 6.86 1.83 -0.52
N ALA A 61 6.39 1.80 0.72
CA ALA A 61 7.24 1.87 1.91
C ALA A 61 7.90 0.52 2.27
N ILE A 62 7.17 -0.59 2.15
CA ILE A 62 7.63 -1.93 2.55
C ILE A 62 8.88 -2.37 1.77
N PRO A 63 8.93 -2.31 0.42
CA PRO A 63 10.12 -2.67 -0.35
C PRO A 63 11.33 -1.82 0.00
N LYS A 64 11.13 -0.52 0.24
CA LYS A 64 12.19 0.44 0.59
C LYS A 64 12.82 0.13 1.95
N ALA A 65 12.00 -0.27 2.93
CA ALA A 65 12.49 -0.62 4.27
C ALA A 65 13.21 -1.97 4.32
N LEU A 66 12.76 -2.92 3.49
CA LEU A 66 13.31 -4.27 3.43
C LEU A 66 14.62 -4.37 2.63
N ALA A 67 14.79 -3.55 1.59
CA ALA A 67 16.03 -3.45 0.81
C ALA A 67 17.25 -3.12 1.71
N SER A 68 17.07 -2.24 2.71
CA SER A 68 18.16 -1.84 3.60
C SER A 68 18.59 -2.92 4.60
N ARG A 69 17.93 -4.08 4.63
CA ARG A 69 18.15 -5.16 5.60
C ARG A 69 18.55 -6.50 4.97
N MET A 70 18.68 -6.58 3.64
CA MET A 70 19.01 -7.85 2.98
C MET A 70 20.46 -8.26 3.20
N ARG A 71 20.65 -9.54 3.57
CA ARG A 71 21.89 -10.31 3.47
C ARG A 71 21.60 -11.51 2.59
N CYS A 72 21.43 -11.30 1.29
CA CYS A 72 21.08 -12.36 0.33
C CYS A 72 22.18 -12.52 -0.71
N ALA A 73 22.30 -13.73 -1.27
CA ALA A 73 23.33 -14.08 -2.26
C ALA A 73 23.26 -13.27 -3.56
N ALA A 74 22.06 -12.78 -3.94
CA ALA A 74 21.83 -11.94 -5.12
C ALA A 74 20.94 -10.72 -4.78
N PRO A 75 21.49 -9.70 -4.08
CA PRO A 75 20.70 -8.60 -3.51
C PRO A 75 20.03 -7.72 -4.59
N ALA A 76 20.67 -7.58 -5.76
CA ALA A 76 20.13 -6.78 -6.85
C ALA A 76 18.83 -7.37 -7.43
N LEU A 77 18.76 -8.69 -7.59
CA LEU A 77 17.62 -9.38 -8.18
C LEU A 77 16.40 -9.37 -7.24
N GLU A 78 16.62 -9.62 -5.95
CA GLU A 78 15.55 -9.57 -4.94
C GLU A 78 15.02 -8.15 -4.74
N GLN A 79 15.89 -7.14 -4.81
CA GLN A 79 15.47 -5.75 -4.71
C GLN A 79 14.67 -5.31 -5.95
N ALA A 80 15.03 -5.78 -7.15
CA ALA A 80 14.24 -5.56 -8.36
C ALA A 80 12.85 -6.22 -8.27
N ALA A 81 12.77 -7.46 -7.78
CA ALA A 81 11.51 -8.18 -7.57
C ALA A 81 10.57 -7.43 -6.62
N ARG A 82 11.10 -6.96 -5.48
CA ARG A 82 10.31 -6.22 -4.48
C ARG A 82 9.86 -4.85 -4.97
N ARG A 83 10.68 -4.18 -5.78
CA ARG A 83 10.27 -2.92 -6.44
C ARG A 83 9.17 -3.16 -7.46
N PHE A 84 9.28 -4.21 -8.26
CA PHE A 84 8.23 -4.59 -9.21
C PHE A 84 6.91 -4.91 -8.49
N ALA A 85 6.95 -5.77 -7.47
CA ALA A 85 5.79 -6.10 -6.66
C ALA A 85 5.18 -4.86 -5.97
N GLY A 86 6.04 -3.98 -5.44
CA GLY A 86 5.61 -2.71 -4.85
C GLY A 86 4.89 -1.82 -5.85
N TRP A 87 5.42 -1.66 -7.07
CA TRP A 87 4.79 -0.86 -8.13
C TRP A 87 3.48 -1.48 -8.63
N ALA A 88 3.41 -2.80 -8.79
CA ALA A 88 2.17 -3.48 -9.16
C ALA A 88 1.05 -3.23 -8.13
N LEU A 89 1.38 -3.27 -6.84
CA LEU A 89 0.45 -2.95 -5.76
C LEU A 89 0.11 -1.46 -5.67
N VAL A 90 1.06 -0.56 -5.94
CA VAL A 90 0.79 0.88 -6.04
C VAL A 90 -0.21 1.17 -7.16
N LEU A 91 0.00 0.60 -8.35
CA LEU A 91 -0.92 0.76 -9.47
C LEU A 91 -2.30 0.17 -9.17
N GLY A 92 -2.35 -1.01 -8.54
CA GLY A 92 -3.61 -1.61 -8.09
C GLY A 92 -4.33 -0.76 -7.03
N GLY A 93 -3.60 -0.18 -6.07
CA GLY A 93 -4.15 0.70 -5.05
C GLY A 93 -4.64 2.05 -5.60
N ILE A 94 -3.95 2.62 -6.59
CA ILE A 94 -4.41 3.81 -7.33
C ILE A 94 -5.68 3.46 -8.11
N GLY A 95 -5.71 2.32 -8.81
CA GLY A 95 -6.91 1.84 -9.51
C GLY A 95 -8.10 1.65 -8.57
N TYR A 96 -7.88 1.09 -7.38
CA TYR A 96 -8.89 0.98 -6.32
C TYR A 96 -9.39 2.35 -5.88
N MET A 97 -8.49 3.29 -5.61
CA MET A 97 -8.82 4.65 -5.20
C MET A 97 -9.66 5.39 -6.24
N LEU A 98 -9.24 5.33 -7.51
CA LEU A 98 -9.96 5.95 -8.63
C LEU A 98 -11.32 5.28 -8.86
N ALA A 99 -11.43 3.96 -8.71
CA ALA A 99 -12.70 3.26 -8.81
C ALA A 99 -13.70 3.77 -7.76
N TRP A 100 -13.25 3.98 -6.52
CA TRP A 100 -14.13 4.51 -5.46
C TRP A 100 -14.50 5.99 -5.64
N LEU A 101 -13.65 6.78 -6.30
CA LEU A 101 -13.93 8.19 -6.58
C LEU A 101 -14.86 8.37 -7.78
N VAL A 102 -14.70 7.56 -8.84
CA VAL A 102 -15.32 7.81 -10.15
C VAL A 102 -16.45 6.83 -10.47
N ALA A 103 -16.37 5.56 -10.02
CA ALA A 103 -17.36 4.56 -10.39
C ALA A 103 -18.68 4.76 -9.61
N PRO A 104 -19.81 4.25 -10.12
CA PRO A 104 -21.06 4.14 -9.36
C PRO A 104 -20.83 3.31 -8.08
N LEU A 105 -21.41 3.71 -6.94
CA LEU A 105 -21.22 3.03 -5.66
C LEU A 105 -21.57 1.53 -5.68
N SER A 106 -22.55 1.14 -6.50
CA SER A 106 -22.93 -0.26 -6.70
C SER A 106 -21.81 -1.12 -7.32
N MET A 107 -20.93 -0.50 -8.11
CA MET A 107 -19.84 -1.16 -8.83
C MET A 107 -18.45 -0.82 -8.29
N ALA A 108 -18.32 0.22 -7.46
CA ALA A 108 -17.05 0.70 -6.92
C ALA A 108 -16.25 -0.41 -6.23
N GLY A 109 -16.92 -1.26 -5.43
CA GLY A 109 -16.29 -2.41 -4.77
C GLY A 109 -15.75 -3.44 -5.76
N THR A 110 -16.53 -3.78 -6.79
CA THR A 110 -16.13 -4.77 -7.81
C THR A 110 -15.00 -4.26 -8.68
N VAL A 111 -15.14 -3.04 -9.22
CA VAL A 111 -14.12 -2.43 -10.10
C VAL A 111 -12.82 -2.19 -9.34
N GLY A 112 -12.91 -1.63 -8.13
CA GLY A 112 -11.75 -1.43 -7.28
C GLY A 112 -11.10 -2.77 -6.88
N GLY A 113 -11.92 -3.75 -6.49
CA GLY A 113 -11.45 -5.09 -6.13
C GLY A 113 -10.73 -5.80 -7.28
N LEU A 114 -11.23 -5.69 -8.51
CA LEU A 114 -10.57 -6.22 -9.70
C LEU A 114 -9.24 -5.52 -9.97
N ALA A 115 -9.21 -4.18 -9.90
CA ALA A 115 -7.99 -3.41 -10.10
C ALA A 115 -6.90 -3.78 -9.07
N LEU A 116 -7.28 -3.88 -7.80
CA LEU A 116 -6.36 -4.29 -6.74
C LEU A 116 -5.95 -5.76 -6.87
N GLY A 117 -6.91 -6.64 -7.20
CA GLY A 117 -6.69 -8.06 -7.43
C GLY A 117 -5.68 -8.32 -8.54
N LEU A 118 -5.81 -7.63 -9.68
CA LEU A 118 -4.82 -7.66 -10.76
C LEU A 118 -3.43 -7.23 -10.28
N GLY A 119 -3.35 -6.16 -9.49
CA GLY A 119 -2.09 -5.72 -8.88
C GLY A 119 -1.43 -6.79 -8.00
N VAL A 120 -2.22 -7.46 -7.15
CA VAL A 120 -1.76 -8.57 -6.30
C VAL A 120 -1.30 -9.76 -7.15
N THR A 121 -2.07 -10.16 -8.15
CA THR A 121 -1.74 -11.29 -9.04
C THR A 121 -0.47 -10.99 -9.83
N CYS A 122 -0.32 -9.79 -10.39
CA CYS A 122 0.91 -9.36 -11.06
C CYS A 122 2.12 -9.38 -10.12
N ALA A 123 1.96 -8.88 -8.89
CA ALA A 123 3.02 -8.91 -7.89
C ALA A 123 3.43 -10.35 -7.54
N ALA A 124 2.47 -11.25 -7.32
CA ALA A 124 2.71 -12.65 -7.02
C ALA A 124 3.42 -13.38 -8.18
N LEU A 125 2.92 -13.23 -9.41
CA LEU A 125 3.53 -13.81 -10.61
C LEU A 125 4.94 -13.27 -10.85
N GLY A 126 5.17 -11.97 -10.65
CA GLY A 126 6.50 -11.36 -10.74
C GLY A 126 7.48 -11.95 -9.73
N CYS A 127 7.06 -12.11 -8.48
CA CYS A 127 7.86 -12.74 -7.43
C CYS A 127 8.16 -14.23 -7.73
N ILE A 128 7.16 -15.00 -8.17
CA ILE A 128 7.31 -16.43 -8.52
C ILE A 128 8.25 -16.59 -9.70
N ARG A 129 8.10 -15.80 -10.77
CA ARG A 129 8.97 -15.86 -11.96
C ARG A 129 10.42 -15.57 -11.62
N ILE A 130 10.68 -14.62 -10.72
CA ILE A 130 12.04 -14.29 -10.28
C ILE A 130 12.59 -15.38 -9.35
N GLY A 131 11.76 -15.97 -8.50
CA GLY A 131 12.13 -17.13 -7.68
C GLY A 131 12.44 -18.39 -8.49
N ALA A 132 11.65 -18.68 -9.54
CA ALA A 132 11.87 -19.82 -10.42
C ALA A 132 13.19 -19.70 -11.21
N ARG A 133 13.55 -18.48 -11.65
CA ARG A 133 14.86 -18.20 -12.29
C ARG A 133 16.05 -18.47 -11.38
N ARG A 134 15.86 -18.52 -10.06
CA ARG A 134 16.90 -18.85 -9.08
C ARG A 134 17.07 -20.37 -8.88
N ALA A 135 16.02 -21.16 -9.05
CA ALA A 135 16.06 -22.60 -8.79
C ALA A 135 16.61 -23.44 -9.97
N GLY A 136 16.60 -22.87 -11.18
CA GLY A 136 17.11 -23.52 -12.40
C GLY A 136 18.55 -23.17 -12.75
N ASN A 137 19.31 -22.56 -11.84
CA ASN A 137 20.69 -22.09 -12.03
C ASN A 137 21.56 -22.47 -10.83
#